data_AF-A0A2R6IJI4-F1
#
_entry.id   AF-A0A2R6IJI4-F1
#
_cell.length_a   1.000
_cell.length_b   1.000
_cell.length_c   1.000
_cell.angle_alpha   90.00
_cell.angle_beta   90.00
_cell.angle_gamma   90.00
#
_symmetry.space_group_name_H-M   'P 1'
#
loop_
_entity.id
_entity.type
_entity.pdbx_description
1 polymer ?
#
loop_
_entity_poly.entity_id
_entity_poly.type
_entity_poly.pdbx_seq_one_letter_code
_entity_poly.pdbx_strand_id
1 'polypeptide(L)'
;MTDTADIEGTSLTQRVVLLGLADLSAGGEVPAHAGEIRRACTERLDAVEGDVLGTLTEAEASRALNELDAAGLLAATRDDTSVTGKGRPRYDLAVDREALLSGLGDDDRLTAFVEQFTA
;
A
#
# COMPACT_ATOMS: atom_id res chain seq x y z
N MET A 1 9.88 -16.15 -0.46
CA MET A 1 10.34 -15.31 0.66
C MET A 1 10.59 -13.97 0.04
N THR A 2 9.67 -13.03 0.22
CA THR A 2 9.93 -11.66 -0.21
C THR A 2 10.98 -11.09 0.71
N ASP A 3 12.07 -10.63 0.12
CA ASP A 3 13.22 -10.11 0.84
C ASP A 3 12.93 -8.66 1.22
N THR A 4 13.30 -8.22 2.41
CA THR A 4 13.11 -6.83 2.85
C THR A 4 13.79 -5.84 1.89
N ALA A 5 14.80 -6.30 1.14
CA ALA A 5 15.44 -5.58 0.04
C ALA A 5 14.47 -5.12 -1.06
N ASP A 6 13.41 -5.88 -1.36
CA ASP A 6 12.41 -5.48 -2.35
C ASP A 6 11.59 -4.28 -1.84
N ILE A 7 11.37 -4.21 -0.52
CA ILE A 7 10.70 -3.08 0.16
C ILE A 7 11.64 -1.87 0.19
N GLU A 8 12.92 -2.04 0.51
CA GLU A 8 13.93 -0.98 0.49
C GLU A 8 14.11 -0.36 -0.90
N GLY A 9 13.90 -1.11 -1.97
CA GLY A 9 13.95 -0.62 -3.35
C GLY A 9 12.74 0.24 -3.77
N THR A 10 11.67 0.26 -2.98
CA THR A 10 10.44 0.99 -3.34
C THR A 10 10.56 2.50 -3.19
N SER A 11 9.79 3.24 -4.00
CA SER A 11 9.65 4.70 -3.88
C SER A 11 8.76 5.09 -2.68
N LEU A 12 8.85 6.35 -2.24
CA LEU A 12 8.05 6.85 -1.12
C LEU A 12 6.54 6.69 -1.36
N THR A 13 6.06 6.96 -2.59
CA THR A 13 4.66 6.75 -2.98
C THR A 13 4.25 5.29 -2.86
N GLN A 14 5.11 4.36 -3.29
CA GLN A 14 4.86 2.92 -3.18
C GLN A 14 4.81 2.49 -1.71
N ARG A 15 5.70 3.02 -0.86
CA ARG A 15 5.70 2.75 0.59
C ARG A 15 4.41 3.23 1.27
N VAL A 16 3.94 4.43 0.95
CA VAL A 16 2.65 4.94 1.43
C VAL A 16 1.50 4.03 1.00
N VAL A 17 1.48 3.58 -0.26
CA VAL A 17 0.46 2.65 -0.75
C VAL A 17 0.51 1.31 -0.02
N LEU A 18 1.70 0.77 0.25
CA LEU A 18 1.88 -0.45 1.03
C LEU A 18 1.34 -0.30 2.46
N LEU A 19 1.59 0.85 3.09
CA LEU A 19 1.10 1.14 4.45
C LEU A 19 -0.44 1.30 4.49
N GLY A 20 -1.02 2.01 3.53
CA GLY A 20 -2.48 2.11 3.42
C GLY A 20 -3.14 0.73 3.23
N LEU A 21 -2.49 -0.18 2.49
CA LEU A 21 -3.00 -1.54 2.35
C LEU A 21 -2.76 -2.39 3.61
N ALA A 22 -1.65 -2.19 4.33
CA ALA A 22 -1.40 -2.83 5.61
C ALA A 22 -2.47 -2.45 6.66
N ASP A 23 -2.94 -1.20 6.63
CA ASP A 23 -4.05 -0.73 7.47
C ASP A 23 -5.35 -1.46 7.16
N LEU A 24 -5.74 -1.48 5.89
CA LEU A 24 -6.93 -2.20 5.43
C LEU A 24 -6.82 -3.70 5.76
N SER A 25 -5.62 -4.28 5.63
CA SER A 25 -5.36 -5.67 6.00
C SER A 25 -5.55 -5.90 7.50
N ALA A 26 -5.14 -4.97 8.35
CA ALA A 26 -5.39 -5.03 9.79
C ALA A 26 -6.88 -4.95 10.15
N GLY A 27 -7.67 -4.19 9.38
CA GLY A 27 -9.13 -4.13 9.50
C GLY A 27 -9.89 -5.30 8.88
N GLY A 28 -9.23 -6.19 8.13
CA GLY A 28 -9.90 -7.24 7.35
C GLY A 28 -10.64 -6.71 6.11
N GLU A 29 -10.24 -5.54 5.60
CA GLU A 29 -10.85 -4.82 4.48
C GLU A 29 -10.14 -5.10 3.14
N VAL A 30 -9.24 -6.09 3.09
CA VAL A 30 -8.59 -6.59 1.88
C VAL A 30 -9.27 -7.87 1.37
N PRO A 31 -9.28 -8.15 0.05
CA PRO A 31 -8.66 -7.37 -1.03
C PRO A 31 -9.46 -6.09 -1.39
N ALA A 32 -8.74 -4.96 -1.51
CA ALA A 32 -9.33 -3.62 -1.68
C ALA A 32 -9.02 -3.03 -3.07
N HIS A 33 -9.89 -2.18 -3.60
CA HIS A 33 -9.66 -1.49 -4.87
C HIS A 33 -8.86 -0.19 -4.70
N ALA A 34 -8.24 0.31 -5.77
CA ALA A 34 -7.36 1.50 -5.73
C ALA A 34 -7.96 2.73 -5.01
N GLY A 35 -9.27 2.96 -5.12
CA GLY A 35 -9.95 4.08 -4.44
C GLY A 35 -10.03 3.95 -2.91
N GLU A 36 -10.17 2.73 -2.38
CA GLU A 36 -10.20 2.42 -0.94
C GLU A 36 -8.81 2.61 -0.37
N ILE A 37 -7.80 2.04 -1.06
CA ILE A 37 -6.40 2.14 -0.68
C ILE A 37 -5.94 3.60 -0.66
N ARG A 38 -6.26 4.38 -1.70
CA ARG A 38 -5.94 5.80 -1.75
C ARG A 38 -6.58 6.57 -0.60
N ARG A 39 -7.84 6.27 -0.28
CA ARG A 39 -8.54 6.92 0.83
C ARG A 39 -7.86 6.62 2.16
N ALA A 40 -7.54 5.36 2.43
CA ALA A 40 -6.78 4.97 3.63
C ALA A 40 -5.42 5.70 3.71
N CYS A 41 -4.72 5.81 2.58
CA CYS A 41 -3.46 6.58 2.52
C CYS A 41 -3.67 8.06 2.89
N THR A 42 -4.68 8.73 2.32
CA THR A 42 -4.95 10.15 2.59
C THR A 42 -5.34 10.38 4.05
N GLU A 43 -6.25 9.56 4.59
CA GLU A 43 -6.71 9.70 5.99
C GLU A 43 -5.56 9.55 6.99
N ARG A 44 -4.58 8.69 6.70
CA ARG A 44 -3.39 8.50 7.53
C ARG A 44 -2.32 9.55 7.31
N LEU A 45 -2.12 10.03 6.07
CA LEU A 45 -1.17 11.11 5.77
C LEU A 45 -1.60 12.41 6.46
N ASP A 46 -2.89 12.71 6.47
CA ASP A 46 -3.44 13.87 7.18
C ASP A 46 -3.25 13.75 8.70
N ALA A 47 -3.08 12.55 9.24
CA ALA A 47 -2.87 12.29 10.67
C ALA A 47 -1.40 12.43 11.11
N VAL A 48 -0.43 12.47 10.20
CA VAL A 48 0.98 12.74 10.52
C VAL A 48 1.25 14.23 10.39
N GLU A 49 1.76 14.86 11.45
CA GLU A 49 2.31 16.21 11.38
C GLU A 49 3.61 16.19 10.56
N GLY A 50 3.50 16.44 9.25
CA GLY A 50 4.63 16.54 8.35
C GLY A 50 4.22 16.41 6.89
N ASP A 51 4.78 17.26 6.02
CA ASP A 51 4.59 17.18 4.57
C ASP A 51 5.43 16.04 3.99
N VAL A 52 5.18 14.80 4.44
CA VAL A 52 5.92 13.59 4.02
C VAL A 52 5.67 13.34 2.53
N LEU A 53 4.43 13.55 2.10
CA LEU A 53 3.99 13.45 0.72
C LEU A 53 2.81 14.42 0.57
N GLY A 54 2.81 15.21 -0.51
CA GLY A 54 1.62 15.94 -0.91
C GLY A 54 0.45 15.00 -1.24
N THR A 55 -0.66 15.55 -1.73
CA THR A 55 -1.87 14.75 -2.02
C THR A 55 -1.59 13.65 -3.04
N LEU A 56 -1.74 12.38 -2.61
CA LEU A 56 -1.65 11.21 -3.48
C LEU A 56 -2.75 11.21 -4.55
N THR A 57 -2.37 11.38 -5.81
CA THR A 57 -3.33 11.38 -6.92
C THR A 57 -3.77 9.96 -7.28
N GLU A 58 -4.91 9.83 -7.96
CA GLU A 58 -5.41 8.53 -8.45
C GLU A 58 -4.44 7.89 -9.46
N ALA A 59 -3.78 8.70 -10.28
CA ALA A 59 -2.81 8.23 -11.27
C ALA A 59 -1.54 7.68 -10.60
N GLU A 60 -1.04 8.35 -9.56
CA GLU A 60 0.11 7.89 -8.77
C GLU A 60 -0.22 6.61 -8.01
N ALA A 61 -1.38 6.57 -7.34
CA ALA A 61 -1.84 5.37 -6.66
C ALA A 61 -1.96 4.19 -7.63
N SER A 62 -2.60 4.40 -8.78
CA SER A 62 -2.75 3.35 -9.80
C SER A 62 -1.40 2.88 -10.35
N ARG A 63 -0.46 3.80 -10.60
CA ARG A 63 0.90 3.44 -11.05
C ARG A 63 1.61 2.62 -9.99
N ALA A 64 1.64 3.09 -8.75
CA ALA A 64 2.29 2.41 -7.64
C ALA A 64 1.72 1.00 -7.42
N LEU A 65 0.39 0.84 -7.44
CA LEU A 65 -0.26 -0.47 -7.30
C LEU A 65 0.15 -1.46 -8.39
N ASN A 66 0.24 -1.00 -9.65
CA ASN A 66 0.68 -1.87 -10.75
C ASN A 66 2.17 -2.24 -10.63
N GLU A 67 3.03 -1.30 -10.21
CA GLU A 67 4.46 -1.55 -10.02
C GLU A 67 4.72 -2.48 -8.85
N LEU A 68 3.98 -2.33 -7.75
CA LEU A 68 4.07 -3.19 -6.56
C LEU A 68 3.55 -4.61 -6.83
N ASP A 69 2.48 -4.76 -7.62
CA ASP A 69 1.99 -6.05 -8.10
C ASP A 69 3.05 -6.72 -9.01
N ALA A 70 3.64 -5.96 -9.93
CA ALA A 70 4.74 -6.45 -10.78
C ALA A 70 6.00 -6.84 -9.98
N ALA A 71 6.25 -6.18 -8.85
CA ALA A 71 7.34 -6.50 -7.93
C ALA A 71 7.01 -7.68 -6.99
N GLY A 72 5.79 -8.22 -7.03
CA GLY A 72 5.35 -9.32 -6.16
C GLY A 72 5.15 -8.91 -4.70
N LEU A 73 5.02 -7.62 -4.42
CA LEU A 73 4.70 -7.08 -3.09
C LEU A 73 3.19 -7.07 -2.83
N LEU A 74 2.41 -6.97 -3.91
CA LEU A 74 0.95 -7.08 -3.89
C LEU A 74 0.49 -8.26 -4.73
N ALA A 75 -0.71 -8.73 -4.44
CA ALA A 75 -1.44 -9.68 -5.25
C ALA A 75 -2.69 -9.00 -5.82
N ALA A 76 -2.68 -8.66 -7.11
CA ALA A 76 -3.87 -8.16 -7.78
C ALA A 76 -4.80 -9.32 -8.18
N THR A 77 -6.04 -9.29 -7.68
CA THR A 77 -7.13 -10.15 -8.16
C THR A 77 -8.07 -9.35 -9.05
N ARG A 78 -8.45 -9.94 -10.18
CA ARG A 78 -9.48 -9.40 -11.08
C ARG A 78 -10.67 -10.35 -11.05
N ASP A 79 -11.85 -9.82 -10.75
CA ASP A 79 -13.07 -10.62 -10.88
C ASP A 79 -13.34 -10.86 -12.37
N ASP A 80 -13.06 -12.09 -12.82
CA ASP A 80 -13.31 -12.55 -14.19
C ASP A 80 -14.81 -12.72 -14.50
N THR A 81 -15.68 -12.53 -13.51
CA THR A 81 -17.15 -12.59 -13.66
C THR A 81 -17.75 -11.36 -14.33
N SER A 82 -16.95 -10.32 -14.63
CA SER A 82 -17.44 -9.17 -15.38
C SER A 82 -17.65 -9.55 -16.86
N VAL A 83 -18.88 -9.41 -17.36
CA VAL A 83 -19.30 -9.66 -18.76
C VAL A 83 -18.48 -8.88 -19.80
N THR A 84 -17.73 -7.86 -19.37
CA THR A 84 -16.90 -6.99 -20.23
C THR A 84 -15.39 -7.13 -20.00
N GLY A 85 -14.94 -8.09 -19.17
CA GLY A 85 -13.51 -8.35 -18.91
C GLY A 85 -12.74 -7.22 -18.23
N LYS A 86 -13.42 -6.32 -17.51
CA LYS A 86 -12.84 -5.10 -16.91
C LYS A 86 -13.26 -4.93 -15.45
N GLY A 87 -13.23 -5.99 -14.65
CA GLY A 87 -13.31 -5.86 -13.20
C GLY A 87 -12.22 -4.89 -12.72
N ARG A 88 -12.57 -3.95 -11.84
CA ARG A 88 -11.57 -3.10 -11.17
C ARG A 88 -10.66 -4.03 -10.37
N PRO A 89 -9.33 -3.96 -10.53
CA PRO A 89 -8.42 -4.81 -9.77
C PRO A 89 -8.59 -4.51 -8.28
N ARG A 90 -8.56 -5.58 -7.49
CA ARG A 90 -8.46 -5.52 -6.03
C ARG A 90 -7.11 -6.07 -5.62
N TYR A 91 -6.52 -5.48 -4.59
CA TYR A 91 -5.16 -5.76 -4.16
C TYR A 91 -5.17 -6.28 -2.74
N ASP A 92 -4.33 -7.27 -2.48
CA ASP A 92 -3.98 -7.76 -1.15
C ASP A 92 -2.45 -7.73 -0.99
N LEU A 93 -1.97 -7.79 0.25
CA LEU A 93 -0.54 -7.95 0.52
C LEU A 93 -0.10 -9.35 0.09
N ALA A 94 0.92 -9.43 -0.77
CA ALA A 94 1.59 -10.69 -1.09
C ALA A 94 2.72 -11.01 -0.09
N VAL A 95 2.96 -10.11 0.85
CA VAL A 95 3.99 -10.17 1.89
C VAL A 95 3.36 -10.23 3.27
N ASP A 96 4.13 -10.71 4.24
CA ASP A 96 3.73 -10.63 5.63
C ASP A 96 3.66 -9.16 6.10
N ARG A 97 2.58 -8.80 6.78
CA ARG A 97 2.32 -7.43 7.23
C ARG A 97 3.35 -6.98 8.27
N GLU A 98 3.76 -7.83 9.19
CA GLU A 98 4.73 -7.50 10.24
C GLU A 98 6.11 -7.27 9.63
N ALA A 99 6.52 -8.14 8.70
CA ALA A 99 7.75 -7.96 7.94
C ALA A 99 7.77 -6.66 7.13
N LEU A 100 6.63 -6.33 6.50
CA LEU A 100 6.46 -5.07 5.78
C LEU A 100 6.63 -3.85 6.70
N LEU A 101 5.93 -3.83 7.82
CA LEU A 101 6.00 -2.71 8.78
C LEU A 101 7.41 -2.57 9.37
N SER A 102 8.08 -3.68 9.67
CA SER A 102 9.47 -3.68 10.13
C SER A 102 10.40 -3.06 9.08
N GLY A 103 10.32 -3.50 7.82
CA GLY A 103 11.18 -2.97 6.75
C GLY A 103 10.93 -1.50 6.42
N LEU A 104 9.71 -1.01 6.64
CA LEU A 104 9.37 0.41 6.46
C LEU A 104 9.75 1.27 7.68
N GLY A 105 9.74 0.70 8.88
CA GLY A 105 10.11 1.38 10.12
C GLY A 105 11.59 1.79 10.17
N ASP A 106 12.43 1.08 9.43
CA ASP A 106 13.85 1.39 9.26
C ASP A 106 14.11 2.63 8.38
N ASP A 107 13.09 3.19 7.70
CA ASP A 107 13.18 4.48 7.00
C ASP A 107 12.74 5.62 7.94
N ASP A 108 13.71 6.44 8.38
CA ASP A 108 13.51 7.62 9.22
C ASP A 108 12.38 8.55 8.74
N ARG A 109 12.14 8.61 7.41
CA ARG A 109 11.09 9.46 6.82
C ARG A 109 9.68 8.92 7.03
N LEU A 110 9.57 7.62 7.29
CA LEU A 110 8.33 6.89 7.46
C LEU A 110 8.12 6.42 8.90
N THR A 111 9.12 6.51 9.78
CA THR A 111 9.01 6.05 11.17
C THR A 111 7.77 6.60 11.87
N ALA A 112 7.53 7.92 11.81
CA ALA A 112 6.34 8.53 12.41
C ALA A 112 5.01 8.05 11.80
N PHE A 113 5.04 7.61 10.55
CA PHE A 113 3.88 7.05 9.85
C PHE A 113 3.69 5.57 10.21
N VAL A 114 4.77 4.79 10.28
CA VAL A 114 4.77 3.36 10.66
C VAL A 114 4.33 3.17 12.11
N GLU A 115 4.74 4.04 13.02
CA GLU A 115 4.33 4.03 14.43
C GLU A 115 2.80 4.09 14.61
N GLN A 116 2.06 4.67 13.65
CA GLN A 116 0.59 4.68 13.71
C GLN A 116 -0.05 3.32 13.40
N PHE A 117 0.70 2.39 12.83
CA PHE A 117 0.23 1.04 12.47
C PHE A 117 0.72 -0.04 13.44
N THR A 118 1.68 0.28 14.32
CA THR A 118 2.25 -0.66 15.30
C THR A 118 1.80 -0.37 16.74
N ALA A 119 1.13 0.76 17.00
CA ALA A 119 0.53 1.12 18.29
C ALA A 119 -0.80 0.41 18.56
#